data_AF-A0A947Q3Y7-F1
#
_entry.id   AF-A0A947Q3Y7-F1
#
_cell.length_a   1.000
_cell.length_b   1.000
_cell.length_c   1.000
_cell.angle_alpha   90.00
_cell.angle_beta   90.00
_cell.angle_gamma   90.00
#
_symmetry.space_group_name_H-M   'P 1'
#
loop_
_entity.id
_entity.type
_entity.pdbx_description
1 polymer ?
#
loop_
_entity_poly.entity_id
_entity_poly.type
_entity_poly.pdbx_seq_one_letter_code
_entity_poly.pdbx_strand_id
1 'polypeptide(L)'
;MKALATLIRLHGHQLDGKRQALAAAEERLAKAQADLVQLDEEMATELQQARDVYESTYTYGAYLAEARLRRAVIEACIKMLQDEARKAHDEVAEAFAELKKYEITQENRDRQAQEEANRREQDSLDEMGLAMFRRKNTE
;
A
#
# COMPACT_ATOMS: atom_id res chain seq x y z
N MET A 1 7.40 1.27 -28.51
CA MET A 1 7.99 1.80 -27.26
C MET A 1 6.99 2.44 -26.31
N LYS A 2 6.04 3.29 -26.75
CA LYS A 2 5.17 4.06 -25.82
C LYS A 2 4.11 3.25 -25.04
N ALA A 3 3.62 2.13 -25.58
CA ALA A 3 2.50 1.39 -24.97
C ALA A 3 2.81 0.80 -23.57
N LEU A 4 3.99 0.18 -23.38
CA LEU A 4 4.37 -0.39 -22.07
C LEU A 4 4.60 0.69 -21.01
N ALA A 5 5.29 1.78 -21.37
CA ALA A 5 5.51 2.90 -20.46
C ALA A 5 4.18 3.56 -20.02
N THR A 6 3.18 3.63 -20.92
CA THR A 6 1.84 4.09 -20.58
C THR A 6 1.13 3.12 -19.63
N LEU A 7 1.25 1.81 -19.83
CA LEU A 7 0.69 0.80 -18.92
C LEU A 7 1.32 0.88 -17.53
N ILE A 8 2.64 1.00 -17.44
CA ILE A 8 3.35 1.14 -16.15
C ILE A 8 2.89 2.38 -15.40
N ARG A 9 2.71 3.51 -16.10
CA ARG A 9 2.16 4.72 -15.49
C ARG A 9 0.73 4.53 -15.00
N LEU A 10 -0.11 3.89 -15.81
CA LEU A 10 -1.50 3.60 -15.44
C LEU A 10 -1.57 2.72 -14.18
N HIS A 11 -0.81 1.62 -14.16
CA HIS A 11 -0.75 0.71 -13.01
C HIS A 11 -0.09 1.37 -11.78
N GLY A 12 0.86 2.28 -11.98
CA GLY A 12 1.41 3.12 -10.91
C GLY A 12 0.33 3.98 -10.25
N HIS A 13 -0.47 4.70 -11.05
CA HIS A 13 -1.59 5.48 -10.52
C HIS A 13 -2.65 4.62 -9.83
N GLN A 14 -2.91 3.41 -10.34
CA GLN A 14 -3.83 2.46 -9.70
C GLN A 14 -3.28 2.02 -8.33
N LEU A 15 -1.99 1.67 -8.24
CA LEU A 15 -1.34 1.31 -6.98
C LEU A 15 -1.40 2.45 -5.96
N ASP A 16 -1.14 3.68 -6.38
CA ASP A 16 -1.23 4.86 -5.51
C ASP A 16 -2.66 5.05 -4.98
N GLY A 17 -3.67 4.89 -5.84
CA GLY A 17 -5.07 4.94 -5.42
C GLY A 17 -5.43 3.85 -4.42
N LYS A 18 -4.94 2.62 -4.62
CA LYS A 18 -5.14 1.51 -3.67
C LYS A 18 -4.44 1.76 -2.33
N ARG A 19 -3.23 2.30 -2.34
CA ARG A 19 -2.50 2.70 -1.12
C ARG A 19 -3.24 3.78 -0.34
N GLN A 20 -3.80 4.76 -1.05
CA GLN A 20 -4.61 5.80 -0.41
C GLN A 20 -5.88 5.21 0.23
N ALA A 21 -6.52 4.25 -0.44
CA ALA A 21 -7.68 3.55 0.13
C ALA A 21 -7.31 2.74 1.38
N LEU A 22 -6.18 2.02 1.37
CA LEU A 22 -5.66 1.31 2.54
C LEU A 22 -5.39 2.29 3.70
N ALA A 23 -4.69 3.39 3.45
CA ALA A 23 -4.39 4.39 4.48
C ALA A 23 -5.67 4.98 5.09
N ALA A 24 -6.69 5.25 4.28
CA ALA A 24 -7.99 5.73 4.77
C ALA A 24 -8.73 4.68 5.62
N ALA A 25 -8.64 3.39 5.27
CA ALA A 25 -9.20 2.31 6.08
C ALA A 25 -8.47 2.16 7.42
N GLU A 26 -7.14 2.22 7.41
CA GLU A 26 -6.30 2.19 8.62
C GLU A 26 -6.56 3.39 9.54
N GLU A 27 -6.76 4.59 8.98
CA GLU A 27 -7.11 5.79 9.76
C GLU A 27 -8.46 5.63 10.47
N ARG A 28 -9.48 5.10 9.77
CA ARG A 28 -10.79 4.81 10.37
C ARG A 28 -10.67 3.77 11.48
N LEU A 29 -9.86 2.72 11.28
CA LEU A 29 -9.60 1.71 12.28
C LEU A 29 -8.92 2.29 13.51
N ALA A 30 -7.87 3.10 13.33
CA ALA A 30 -7.16 3.76 14.41
C ALA A 30 -8.09 4.67 15.22
N LYS A 31 -8.98 5.39 14.55
CA LYS A 31 -9.99 6.22 15.20
C LYS A 31 -10.97 5.39 16.04
N ALA A 32 -11.51 4.29 15.49
CA ALA A 32 -12.42 3.42 16.23
C ALA A 32 -11.75 2.77 17.45
N GLN A 33 -10.46 2.43 17.35
CA GLN A 33 -9.67 1.94 18.47
C GLN A 33 -9.44 3.02 19.54
N ALA A 34 -9.17 4.26 19.13
CA ALA A 34 -9.07 5.38 20.06
C ALA A 34 -10.40 5.65 20.79
N ASP A 35 -11.53 5.59 20.06
CA ASP A 35 -12.88 5.74 20.64
C ASP A 35 -13.16 4.64 21.68
N LEU A 36 -12.67 3.41 21.45
CA LEU A 36 -12.79 2.31 22.41
C LEU A 36 -11.99 2.57 23.69
N VAL A 37 -10.74 3.03 23.54
CA VAL A 37 -9.88 3.38 24.69
C VAL A 37 -10.50 4.50 25.51
N GLN A 38 -11.00 5.55 24.84
CA GLN A 38 -11.68 6.66 25.51
C GLN A 38 -12.92 6.18 26.28
N LEU A 39 -13.72 5.29 25.68
CA LEU A 39 -14.89 4.72 26.37
C LEU A 39 -14.50 3.91 27.61
N ASP A 40 -13.44 3.10 27.51
CA ASP A 40 -12.95 2.31 28.64
C ASP A 40 -12.41 3.22 29.77
N GLU A 41 -11.77 4.34 29.44
CA GLU A 41 -11.34 5.38 30.40
C GLU A 41 -12.54 6.08 31.07
N GLU A 42 -13.53 6.52 30.28
CA GLU A 42 -14.77 7.13 30.79
C GLU A 42 -15.49 6.17 31.76
N MET A 43 -15.60 4.89 31.41
CA MET A 43 -16.19 3.87 32.28
C MET A 43 -15.44 3.70 33.61
N ALA A 44 -14.10 3.80 33.58
CA ALA A 44 -13.28 3.70 34.79
C ALA A 44 -13.43 4.92 35.71
N THR A 45 -13.52 6.12 35.13
CA THR A 45 -13.77 7.37 35.88
C THR A 45 -15.15 7.34 36.54
N GLU A 46 -16.19 6.95 35.80
CA GLU A 46 -17.56 6.83 36.32
C GLU A 46 -17.66 5.80 37.46
N LEU A 47 -16.91 4.71 37.37
CA LEU A 47 -16.83 3.72 38.46
C LEU A 47 -16.24 4.31 39.74
N GLN A 48 -15.20 5.13 39.62
CA GLN A 48 -14.58 5.78 40.79
C GLN A 48 -15.55 6.76 41.45
N GLN A 49 -16.22 7.60 40.66
CA GLN A 49 -17.20 8.56 41.17
C GLN A 49 -18.40 7.89 41.85
N ALA A 50 -18.90 6.79 41.28
CA ALA A 50 -20.00 6.04 41.88
C ALA A 50 -19.63 5.36 43.21
N ARG A 51 -18.33 5.04 43.43
CA ARG A 51 -17.85 4.52 44.72
C ARG A 51 -17.77 5.60 45.79
N ASP A 52 -17.48 6.84 45.40
CA ASP A 52 -17.33 7.96 46.33
C ASP A 52 -18.69 8.55 46.75
N VAL A 53 -19.74 8.40 45.94
CA VAL A 53 -21.08 8.95 46.19
C VAL A 53 -22.14 7.84 46.30
N TYR A 54 -22.61 7.59 47.54
CA TYR A 54 -23.54 6.50 47.86
C TYR A 54 -24.86 6.53 47.06
N GLU A 55 -25.40 7.72 46.76
CA GLU A 55 -26.63 7.90 45.97
C GLU A 55 -26.46 7.59 44.48
N SER A 56 -25.23 7.59 43.94
CA SER A 56 -24.95 7.32 42.52
C SER A 56 -24.90 5.83 42.16
N THR A 57 -24.98 4.92 43.14
CA THR A 57 -24.85 3.48 42.90
C THR A 57 -25.95 2.92 41.99
N TYR A 58 -27.18 3.45 42.09
CA TYR A 58 -28.32 2.97 41.29
C TYR A 58 -28.26 3.46 39.83
N THR A 59 -27.89 4.72 39.61
CA THR A 59 -27.74 5.30 38.26
C THR A 59 -26.56 4.70 37.51
N TYR A 60 -25.50 4.33 38.22
CA TYR A 60 -24.31 3.67 37.65
C TYR A 60 -24.62 2.32 36.99
N GLY A 61 -25.57 1.55 37.53
CA GLY A 61 -25.96 0.25 36.96
C GLY A 61 -26.58 0.37 35.57
N ALA A 62 -27.40 1.40 35.33
CA ALA A 62 -28.00 1.67 34.03
C ALA A 62 -26.96 2.15 33.01
N TYR A 63 -26.07 3.06 33.43
CA TYR A 63 -24.95 3.53 32.61
C TYR A 63 -24.05 2.38 32.17
N LEU A 64 -23.72 1.45 33.08
CA LEU A 64 -22.84 0.33 32.77
C LEU A 64 -23.43 -0.61 31.71
N ALA A 65 -24.76 -0.78 31.69
CA ALA A 65 -25.43 -1.57 30.66
C ALA A 65 -25.36 -0.90 29.29
N GLU A 66 -25.58 0.41 29.23
CA GLU A 66 -25.47 1.20 27.99
C GLU A 66 -24.03 1.26 27.48
N ALA A 67 -23.06 1.50 28.36
CA ALA A 67 -21.65 1.55 28.02
C ALA A 67 -21.14 0.20 27.47
N ARG A 68 -21.60 -0.93 28.03
CA ARG A 68 -21.29 -2.27 27.47
C ARG A 68 -21.86 -2.46 26.08
N LEU A 69 -23.09 -2.00 25.82
CA LEU A 69 -23.69 -2.07 24.49
C LEU A 69 -22.87 -1.23 23.50
N ARG A 70 -22.52 0.00 23.87
CA ARG A 70 -21.70 0.90 23.05
C ARG A 70 -20.33 0.29 22.77
N ARG A 71 -19.69 -0.31 23.78
CA ARG A 71 -18.41 -1.03 23.64
C ARG A 71 -18.52 -2.17 22.64
N ALA A 72 -19.55 -3.00 22.74
CA ALA A 72 -19.78 -4.11 21.81
C ALA A 72 -19.98 -3.63 20.35
N VAL A 73 -20.67 -2.51 20.16
CA VAL A 73 -20.84 -1.88 18.85
C VAL A 73 -19.50 -1.39 18.28
N ILE A 74 -18.68 -0.72 19.09
CA ILE A 74 -17.36 -0.24 18.67
C ILE A 74 -16.45 -1.43 18.34
N GLU A 75 -16.43 -2.48 19.17
CA GLU A 75 -15.65 -3.70 18.91
C GLU A 75 -16.08 -4.41 17.61
N ALA A 76 -17.38 -4.47 17.32
CA ALA A 76 -17.89 -4.99 16.06
C ALA A 76 -17.44 -4.13 14.87
N CYS A 77 -17.50 -2.81 15.00
CA CYS A 77 -17.02 -1.86 14.00
C CYS A 77 -15.51 -2.03 13.74
N ILE A 78 -14.70 -2.17 14.80
CA ILE A 78 -13.26 -2.44 14.70
C ILE A 78 -13.00 -3.71 13.92
N LYS A 79 -13.70 -4.82 14.21
CA LYS A 79 -13.53 -6.07 13.46
C LYS A 79 -13.85 -5.90 11.98
N MET A 80 -14.94 -5.20 11.66
CA MET A 80 -15.31 -4.91 10.27
C MET A 80 -14.24 -4.07 9.56
N LEU A 81 -13.71 -3.03 10.22
CA LEU A 81 -12.66 -2.17 9.67
C LEU A 81 -11.32 -2.90 9.53
N GLN A 82 -11.00 -3.84 10.43
CA GLN A 82 -9.83 -4.71 10.30
C GLN A 82 -9.94 -5.60 9.06
N ASP A 83 -11.11 -6.19 8.81
CA ASP A 83 -11.33 -7.00 7.61
C ASP A 83 -11.27 -6.14 6.34
N GLU A 84 -11.79 -4.91 6.37
CA GLU A 84 -11.70 -3.94 5.26
C GLU A 84 -10.24 -3.56 4.97
N ALA A 85 -9.47 -3.21 6.01
CA ALA A 85 -8.05 -2.86 5.88
C ALA A 85 -7.24 -4.05 5.35
N ARG A 86 -7.53 -5.27 5.82
CA ARG A 86 -6.88 -6.48 5.31
C ARG A 86 -7.14 -6.69 3.82
N LYS A 87 -8.40 -6.55 3.38
CA LYS A 87 -8.74 -6.65 1.95
C LYS A 87 -8.06 -5.57 1.13
N ALA A 88 -8.05 -4.33 1.61
CA ALA A 88 -7.36 -3.23 0.94
C ALA A 88 -5.85 -3.48 0.83
N HIS A 89 -5.23 -4.09 1.85
CA HIS A 89 -3.83 -4.50 1.82
C HIS A 89 -3.57 -5.58 0.76
N ASP A 90 -4.44 -6.59 0.67
CA ASP A 90 -4.33 -7.63 -0.36
C ASP A 90 -4.47 -7.04 -1.78
N GLU A 91 -5.39 -6.08 -1.98
CA GLU A 91 -5.53 -5.35 -3.25
C GLU A 91 -4.28 -4.52 -3.62
N VAL A 92 -3.63 -3.89 -2.63
CA VAL A 92 -2.36 -3.18 -2.83
C VAL A 92 -1.26 -4.16 -3.26
N ALA A 93 -1.20 -5.33 -2.62
CA ALA A 93 -0.21 -6.35 -2.96
C ALA A 93 -0.40 -6.88 -4.38
N GLU A 94 -1.64 -7.13 -4.79
CA GLU A 94 -1.98 -7.57 -6.15
C GLU A 94 -1.60 -6.50 -7.19
N ALA A 95 -2.00 -5.24 -6.98
CA ALA A 95 -1.68 -4.13 -7.87
C ALA A 95 -0.15 -3.91 -7.99
N PHE A 96 0.58 -4.10 -6.90
CA PHE A 96 2.04 -4.03 -6.90
C PHE A 96 2.67 -5.15 -7.72
N ALA A 97 2.18 -6.39 -7.57
CA ALA A 97 2.67 -7.53 -8.34
C ALA A 97 2.44 -7.33 -9.85
N GLU A 98 1.27 -6.81 -10.24
CA GLU A 98 0.98 -6.46 -11.64
C GLU A 98 1.94 -5.40 -12.18
N LEU A 99 2.12 -4.29 -11.44
CA LEU A 99 3.05 -3.23 -11.83
C LEU A 99 4.46 -3.79 -12.04
N LYS A 100 4.94 -4.61 -11.09
CA LYS A 100 6.29 -5.20 -11.14
C LYS A 100 6.49 -6.08 -12.38
N LYS A 101 5.46 -6.84 -12.77
CA LYS A 101 5.50 -7.66 -13.99
C LYS A 101 5.72 -6.81 -15.24
N TYR A 102 5.05 -5.65 -15.34
CA TYR A 102 5.25 -4.74 -16.47
C TYR A 102 6.63 -4.09 -16.45
N GLU A 103 7.12 -3.66 -15.28
CA GLU A 103 8.46 -3.10 -15.13
C GLU A 103 9.56 -4.07 -15.58
N ILE A 104 9.51 -5.33 -15.12
CA ILE A 104 10.47 -6.37 -15.50
C ILE A 104 10.40 -6.63 -17.01
N THR A 105 9.20 -6.61 -17.59
CA THR A 105 9.02 -6.80 -19.04
C THR A 105 9.65 -5.65 -19.83
N GLN A 106 9.50 -4.41 -19.35
CA GLN A 106 10.14 -3.25 -19.97
C GLN A 106 11.67 -3.34 -19.85
N GLU A 107 12.19 -3.62 -18.66
CA GLU A 107 13.63 -3.73 -18.41
C GLU A 107 14.30 -4.78 -19.30
N ASN A 108 13.67 -5.94 -19.46
CA ASN A 108 14.15 -6.99 -20.36
C ASN A 108 14.21 -6.53 -21.82
N ARG A 109 13.22 -5.76 -22.29
CA ARG A 109 13.21 -5.22 -23.65
C ARG A 109 14.27 -4.15 -23.85
N ASP A 110 14.43 -3.27 -22.88
CA ASP A 110 15.42 -2.19 -22.92
C ASP A 110 16.84 -2.79 -22.93
N ARG A 111 17.08 -3.85 -22.15
CA ARG A 111 18.34 -4.62 -22.19
C ARG A 111 18.58 -5.25 -23.57
N GLN A 112 17.60 -5.93 -24.16
CA GLN A 112 17.74 -6.53 -25.50
C GLN A 112 18.03 -5.47 -26.57
N ALA A 113 17.35 -4.33 -26.52
CA ALA A 113 17.58 -3.22 -27.44
C ALA A 113 19.00 -2.65 -27.31
N GLN A 114 19.50 -2.53 -26.08
CA GLN A 114 20.87 -2.09 -25.84
C GLN A 114 21.91 -3.10 -26.35
N GLU A 115 21.69 -4.39 -26.11
CA GLU A 115 22.57 -5.46 -26.62
C GLU A 115 22.61 -5.51 -28.16
N GLU A 116 21.48 -5.26 -28.83
CA GLU A 116 21.43 -5.14 -30.29
C GLU A 116 22.14 -3.88 -30.79
N ALA A 117 21.97 -2.75 -30.11
CA ALA A 117 22.65 -1.50 -30.46
C ALA A 117 24.18 -1.65 -30.33
N ASN A 118 24.65 -2.22 -29.21
CA ASN A 118 26.06 -2.49 -28.98
C ASN A 118 26.64 -3.45 -30.02
N ARG A 119 25.89 -4.50 -30.40
CA ARG A 119 26.32 -5.43 -31.47
C ARG A 119 26.48 -4.71 -32.81
N ARG A 120 25.50 -3.89 -33.20
CA ARG A 120 25.59 -3.11 -34.46
C ARG A 120 26.75 -2.12 -34.46
N GLU A 121 27.03 -1.49 -33.32
CA GLU A 121 28.17 -0.59 -33.16
C GLU A 121 29.49 -1.35 -33.28
N GLN A 122 29.61 -2.50 -32.63
CA GLN A 122 30.80 -3.35 -32.73
C GLN A 122 31.06 -3.82 -34.17
N ASP A 123 30.01 -4.32 -34.86
CA ASP A 123 30.12 -4.77 -36.25
C ASP A 123 30.61 -3.63 -37.16
N SER A 124 30.12 -2.40 -36.94
CA SER A 124 30.55 -1.21 -37.69
C SER A 124 32.00 -0.81 -37.41
N LEU A 125 32.44 -0.89 -36.15
CA LEU A 125 33.83 -0.63 -35.75
C LEU A 125 34.78 -1.67 -36.35
N ASP A 126 34.39 -2.94 -36.37
CA ASP A 126 35.17 -4.02 -36.96
C ASP A 126 35.31 -3.84 -38.48
N GLU A 127 34.22 -3.49 -39.18
CA GLU A 127 34.27 -3.16 -40.61
C GLU A 127 35.22 -1.99 -40.92
N MET A 128 35.16 -0.92 -40.13
CA MET A 128 36.07 0.22 -40.27
C MET A 128 37.53 -0.18 -40.01
N GLY A 129 37.79 -1.00 -38.99
CA GLY A 129 39.11 -1.54 -38.69
C GLY A 129 39.69 -2.37 -39.84
N LEU A 130 38.88 -3.25 -40.43
CA LEU A 130 39.26 -4.06 -41.58
C LEU A 130 39.54 -3.19 -42.83
N ALA A 131 38.70 -2.18 -43.09
CA ALA A 131 38.90 -1.26 -44.20
C ALA A 131 40.21 -0.46 -44.08
N MET A 132 40.51 0.05 -42.87
CA MET A 132 41.75 0.76 -42.57
C MET A 132 42.98 -0.15 -42.73
N PHE A 133 42.91 -1.39 -42.24
CA PHE A 133 44.00 -2.36 -42.39
C PHE A 133 44.26 -2.71 -43.85
N ARG A 134 43.21 -2.94 -44.65
CA ARG A 134 43.33 -3.20 -46.10
C ARG A 134 44.03 -2.05 -46.81
N ARG A 135 43.62 -0.81 -46.54
CA ARG A 135 44.21 0.39 -47.15
C ARG A 135 45.72 0.49 -46.87
N LYS A 136 46.14 0.17 -45.65
CA LYS A 136 47.54 0.22 -45.21
C LYS A 136 48.45 -0.84 -45.85
N ASN A 137 47.91 -1.96 -46.31
CA ASN A 137 48.66 -3.04 -46.97
C ASN A 137 48.72 -2.90 -48.50
N THR A 138 47.90 -2.01 -49.07
CA THR A 138 47.87 -1.71 -50.51
C THR A 138 48.72 -0.50 -50.92
N GLU A 139 49.22 0.27 -49.95
CA GLU A 139 50.27 1.30 -50.14
C GLU A 139 51.65 0.71 -49.81
#